data_AF-A0A672RUU0-F1
#
_entry.id   AF-A0A672RUU0-F1
#
_cell.length_a   1.000
_cell.length_b   1.000
_cell.length_c   1.000
_cell.angle_alpha   90.00
_cell.angle_beta   90.00
_cell.angle_gamma   90.00
#
_symmetry.space_group_name_H-M   'P 1'
#
loop_
_entity.id
_entity.type
_entity.pdbx_description
1 polymer ?
#
loop_
_entity_poly.entity_id
_entity_poly.type
_entity_poly.pdbx_seq_one_letter_code
_entity_poly.pdbx_strand_id
1 'polypeptide(L)'
;RCIVVTVTGANASALEKEIGSEQFPVNEHYFGLVNFGNTCYCNSVLQALYFCRPFREKILAYRSQPRRKENLLTCLADLFHSIANQKRKVGVIPPKKFITRLRKENELFDNYMQQDAHEFLNYLLNTIADLLQEERKQDKQNGKLANGTLDSQNNNSTPPSSTWVHEIFQGTLTNETRCLTCETISSKDEDFLDLSVDVEQNTSITHCLRGFSNTETLCSEYKYYCEECRSKQEAHKRMRVKKLPMILALHLKRFKYMEQVQRYTKLSYRVVFPLELRLFNTSGDATNPERLYDLVAVVVHCGSGPNRGHYIAIVKSHDFWLLFDDDIVEKIDAQAIEEFYGLTSEISKNSESGYILFYQSRD
;
A
#
# COMPACT_ATOMS: atom_id res chain seq x y z
N ARG A 1 0.71 -58.98 11.17
CA ARG A 1 -0.06 -58.20 10.18
C ARG A 1 -0.20 -56.77 10.70
N CYS A 2 0.80 -55.92 10.46
CA CYS A 2 0.65 -54.48 10.63
C CYS A 2 0.33 -53.93 9.25
N ILE A 3 -0.90 -53.49 9.06
CA ILE A 3 -1.33 -52.79 7.86
C ILE A 3 -0.73 -51.40 7.97
N VAL A 4 0.33 -51.13 7.20
CA VAL A 4 0.74 -49.77 6.88
C VAL A 4 -0.38 -49.21 6.02
N VAL A 5 -1.28 -48.46 6.64
CA VAL A 5 -2.24 -47.65 5.90
C VAL A 5 -1.44 -46.48 5.34
N THR A 6 -0.86 -46.66 4.15
CA THR A 6 -0.56 -45.54 3.26
C THR A 6 -1.88 -44.87 2.95
N VAL A 7 -2.21 -43.82 3.70
CA VAL A 7 -3.21 -42.85 3.29
C VAL A 7 -2.66 -42.24 2.02
N THR A 8 -3.12 -42.75 0.88
CA THR A 8 -2.91 -42.16 -0.44
C THR A 8 -3.34 -40.71 -0.34
N GLY A 9 -2.36 -39.80 -0.34
CA GLY A 9 -2.57 -38.37 -0.17
C GLY A 9 -3.57 -37.87 -1.22
N ALA A 10 -4.56 -37.11 -0.75
CA ALA A 10 -5.45 -36.35 -1.61
C ALA A 10 -4.63 -35.56 -2.64
N ASN A 11 -5.13 -35.47 -3.87
CA ASN A 11 -4.51 -34.76 -5.00
C ASN A 11 -4.05 -33.33 -4.60
N ALA A 12 -2.81 -33.19 -4.13
CA ALA A 12 -2.21 -31.90 -3.78
C ALA A 12 -1.99 -31.07 -5.05
N SER A 13 -2.26 -29.77 -4.98
CA SER A 13 -2.02 -28.84 -6.08
C SER A 13 -0.53 -28.75 -6.44
N ALA A 14 -0.22 -28.21 -7.61
CA ALA A 14 1.17 -28.00 -8.03
C ALA A 14 1.94 -27.13 -7.03
N LEU A 15 1.33 -26.03 -6.56
CA LEU A 15 1.90 -25.14 -5.56
C LEU A 15 2.16 -25.84 -4.22
N GLU A 16 1.24 -26.69 -3.75
CA GLU A 16 1.47 -27.48 -2.52
C GLU A 16 2.66 -28.42 -2.65
N LYS A 17 2.85 -29.02 -3.82
CA LYS A 17 3.98 -29.90 -4.10
C LYS A 17 5.30 -29.13 -4.18
N GLU A 18 5.28 -27.93 -4.77
CA GLU A 18 6.45 -27.08 -4.95
C GLU A 18 6.93 -26.45 -3.64
N ILE A 19 6.00 -26.01 -2.78
CA ILE A 19 6.33 -25.53 -1.43
C ILE A 19 6.80 -26.72 -0.57
N GLY A 20 6.15 -27.87 -0.72
CA GLY A 20 6.44 -29.06 0.07
C GLY A 20 5.76 -29.04 1.45
N SER A 21 5.49 -30.23 1.99
CA SER A 21 4.69 -30.40 3.21
C SER A 21 5.33 -29.83 4.47
N GLU A 22 6.66 -29.75 4.51
CA GLU A 22 7.42 -29.24 5.67
C GLU A 22 7.43 -27.71 5.74
N GLN A 23 7.47 -27.04 4.59
CA GLN A 23 7.53 -25.57 4.52
C GLN A 23 6.13 -24.94 4.42
N PHE A 24 5.11 -25.71 4.03
CA PHE A 24 3.75 -25.18 3.91
C PHE A 24 3.20 -24.78 5.29
N PRO A 25 2.96 -23.49 5.57
CA PRO A 25 2.58 -23.04 6.90
C PRO A 25 1.21 -23.59 7.33
N VAL A 26 1.10 -23.90 8.62
CA VAL A 26 -0.15 -24.39 9.21
C VAL A 26 -1.19 -23.26 9.19
N ASN A 27 -2.41 -23.56 8.74
CA ASN A 27 -3.54 -22.62 8.62
C ASN A 27 -3.34 -21.46 7.63
N GLU A 28 -2.34 -21.52 6.74
CA GLU A 28 -2.26 -20.58 5.61
C GLU A 28 -3.00 -21.12 4.38
N HIS A 29 -3.58 -20.19 3.63
CA HIS A 29 -4.39 -20.47 2.45
C HIS A 29 -3.96 -19.54 1.31
N TYR A 30 -3.59 -20.11 0.17
CA TYR A 30 -3.10 -19.36 -0.99
C TYR A 30 -4.11 -19.43 -2.13
N PHE A 31 -4.88 -18.35 -2.28
CA PHE A 31 -5.98 -18.30 -3.24
C PHE A 31 -5.81 -17.14 -4.22
N GLY A 32 -5.77 -17.47 -5.51
CA GLY A 32 -5.86 -16.49 -6.59
C GLY A 32 -7.23 -15.81 -6.61
N LEU A 33 -7.32 -14.64 -7.23
CA LEU A 33 -8.55 -13.87 -7.41
C LEU A 33 -8.92 -13.79 -8.89
N VAL A 34 -10.14 -14.20 -9.22
CA VAL A 34 -10.63 -14.16 -10.61
C VAL A 34 -10.65 -12.72 -11.13
N ASN A 35 -10.13 -12.49 -12.33
CA ASN A 35 -10.23 -11.22 -13.05
C ASN A 35 -11.63 -11.06 -13.69
N PHE A 36 -12.31 -9.93 -13.46
CA PHE A 36 -13.62 -9.60 -14.03
C PHE A 36 -13.54 -8.55 -15.15
N GLY A 37 -12.50 -8.65 -15.97
CA GLY A 37 -12.19 -7.72 -17.05
C GLY A 37 -11.49 -6.48 -16.51
N ASN A 38 -10.16 -6.43 -16.68
CA ASN A 38 -9.29 -5.35 -16.24
C ASN A 38 -9.39 -5.04 -14.73
N THR A 39 -9.59 -6.06 -13.88
CA THR A 39 -9.62 -5.91 -12.41
C THR A 39 -8.33 -6.34 -11.70
N CYS A 40 -7.26 -6.63 -12.44
CA CYS A 40 -5.97 -7.05 -11.88
C CYS A 40 -5.33 -5.97 -10.98
N TYR A 41 -5.56 -4.68 -11.24
CA TYR A 41 -5.15 -3.58 -10.35
C TYR A 41 -5.73 -3.74 -8.93
N CYS A 42 -6.99 -4.21 -8.85
CA CYS A 42 -7.68 -4.46 -7.60
C CYS A 42 -7.18 -5.76 -6.96
N ASN A 43 -7.09 -6.84 -7.74
CA ASN A 43 -6.63 -8.14 -7.25
C ASN A 43 -5.21 -8.05 -6.66
N SER A 44 -4.26 -7.43 -7.36
CA SER A 44 -2.88 -7.29 -6.90
C SER A 44 -2.77 -6.51 -5.59
N VAL A 45 -3.50 -5.40 -5.44
CA VAL A 45 -3.54 -4.63 -4.19
C VAL A 45 -4.21 -5.42 -3.06
N LEU A 46 -5.30 -6.15 -3.34
CA LEU A 46 -5.95 -7.00 -2.35
C LEU A 46 -5.02 -8.11 -1.84
N GLN A 47 -4.23 -8.72 -2.73
CA GLN A 47 -3.22 -9.70 -2.32
C GLN A 47 -2.14 -9.03 -1.46
N ALA A 48 -1.57 -7.90 -1.88
CA ALA A 48 -0.57 -7.18 -1.09
C ALA A 48 -1.08 -6.83 0.31
N LEU A 49 -2.32 -6.34 0.43
CA LEU A 49 -2.96 -6.02 1.71
C LEU A 49 -3.29 -7.27 2.54
N TYR A 50 -3.65 -8.40 1.93
CA TYR A 50 -3.89 -9.65 2.65
C TYR A 50 -2.62 -10.18 3.33
N PHE A 51 -1.45 -10.00 2.71
CA PHE A 51 -0.18 -10.42 3.29
C PHE A 51 0.45 -9.37 4.22
N CYS A 52 -0.11 -8.17 4.30
CA CYS A 52 0.13 -7.23 5.39
C CYS A 52 -0.54 -7.74 6.68
N ARG A 53 0.16 -8.56 7.47
CA ARG A 53 -0.43 -9.28 8.62
C ARG A 53 -1.23 -8.41 9.60
N PRO A 54 -0.72 -7.25 10.08
CA PRO A 54 -1.49 -6.36 10.95
C PRO A 54 -2.84 -5.92 10.34
N PHE A 55 -2.87 -5.67 9.03
CA PHE A 55 -4.08 -5.29 8.32
C PHE A 55 -5.05 -6.47 8.20
N ARG A 56 -4.56 -7.65 7.77
CA ARG A 56 -5.34 -8.89 7.70
C ARG A 56 -6.01 -9.20 9.04
N GLU A 57 -5.28 -9.12 10.14
CA GLU A 57 -5.79 -9.40 11.48
C GLU A 57 -6.90 -8.42 11.90
N LYS A 58 -6.74 -7.11 11.65
CA LYS A 58 -7.79 -6.13 11.94
C LYS A 58 -9.05 -6.36 11.10
N ILE A 59 -8.90 -6.72 9.82
CA ILE A 59 -10.02 -7.03 8.92
C ILE A 59 -10.76 -8.29 9.38
N LEU A 60 -10.04 -9.35 9.74
CA LEU A 60 -10.64 -10.59 10.26
C LEU A 60 -11.32 -10.35 11.62
N ALA A 61 -10.71 -9.57 12.51
CA ALA A 61 -11.31 -9.17 13.78
C ALA A 61 -12.58 -8.33 13.58
N TYR A 62 -12.57 -7.41 12.59
CA TYR A 62 -13.75 -6.64 12.21
C TYR A 62 -14.88 -7.57 11.74
N ARG A 63 -14.57 -8.62 10.97
CA ARG A 63 -15.57 -9.59 10.51
C ARG A 63 -16.27 -10.36 11.62
N SER A 64 -15.59 -10.59 12.74
CA SER A 64 -16.11 -11.30 13.91
C SER A 64 -17.10 -10.47 14.74
N GLN A 65 -17.22 -9.18 14.46
CA GLN A 65 -18.17 -8.29 15.14
C GLN A 65 -19.60 -8.53 14.64
N PRO A 66 -20.64 -8.11 15.40
CA PRO A 66 -22.04 -8.28 15.00
C PRO A 66 -22.30 -7.72 13.61
N ARG A 67 -23.16 -8.40 12.83
CA ARG A 67 -23.46 -8.07 11.43
C ARG A 67 -23.82 -6.60 11.27
N ARG A 68 -23.01 -5.89 10.46
CA ARG A 68 -23.18 -4.47 10.15
C ARG A 68 -23.84 -4.27 8.80
N LYS A 69 -24.27 -3.04 8.52
CA LYS A 69 -24.78 -2.65 7.20
C LYS A 69 -23.70 -2.88 6.14
N GLU A 70 -24.10 -3.42 4.99
CA GLU A 70 -23.19 -3.72 3.89
C GLU A 70 -22.55 -2.44 3.31
N ASN A 71 -21.22 -2.43 3.28
CA ASN A 71 -20.32 -1.43 2.73
C ASN A 71 -19.03 -2.09 2.21
N LEU A 72 -18.14 -1.32 1.57
CA LEU A 72 -16.88 -1.85 1.04
C LEU A 72 -16.02 -2.57 2.08
N LEU A 73 -15.92 -2.05 3.31
CA LEU A 73 -15.18 -2.69 4.41
C LEU A 73 -15.79 -4.06 4.79
N THR A 74 -17.11 -4.18 4.89
CA THR A 74 -17.75 -5.49 5.17
C THR A 74 -17.54 -6.48 4.03
N CYS A 75 -17.53 -6.02 2.76
CA CYS A 75 -17.24 -6.88 1.61
C CYS A 75 -15.78 -7.33 1.60
N LEU A 76 -14.84 -6.46 1.98
CA LEU A 76 -13.42 -6.81 2.14
C LEU A 76 -13.24 -7.83 3.25
N ALA A 77 -13.92 -7.62 4.39
CA ALA A 77 -13.90 -8.50 5.53
C ALA A 77 -14.47 -9.90 5.20
N ASP A 78 -15.57 -9.96 4.44
CA ASP A 78 -16.11 -11.21 3.90
C ASP A 78 -15.11 -11.91 2.96
N LEU A 79 -14.42 -11.16 2.10
CA LEU A 79 -13.41 -11.72 1.18
C LEU A 79 -12.22 -12.31 1.94
N PHE A 80 -11.62 -11.55 2.86
CA PHE A 80 -10.47 -12.01 3.65
C PHE A 80 -10.84 -13.22 4.52
N HIS A 81 -12.03 -13.19 5.12
CA HIS A 81 -12.54 -14.32 5.88
C HIS A 81 -12.79 -15.55 5.00
N SER A 82 -13.29 -15.36 3.78
CA SER A 82 -13.47 -16.43 2.79
C SER A 82 -12.14 -17.08 2.42
N ILE A 83 -11.06 -16.31 2.22
CA ILE A 83 -9.71 -16.85 1.95
C ILE A 83 -9.19 -17.63 3.17
N ALA A 84 -9.23 -17.02 4.36
CA ALA A 84 -8.66 -17.57 5.58
C ALA A 84 -9.36 -18.83 6.12
N ASN A 85 -10.59 -19.13 5.67
CA ASN A 85 -11.38 -20.27 6.14
C ASN A 85 -11.67 -21.29 5.03
N GLN A 86 -10.89 -21.28 3.95
CA GLN A 86 -11.03 -22.30 2.92
C GLN A 86 -10.70 -23.69 3.45
N LYS A 87 -11.41 -24.72 2.96
CA LYS A 87 -11.08 -26.10 3.31
C LYS A 87 -9.82 -26.60 2.62
N ARG A 88 -9.55 -26.08 1.42
CA ARG A 88 -8.36 -26.38 0.63
C ARG A 88 -7.26 -25.38 0.97
N LYS A 89 -6.01 -25.82 0.85
CA LYS A 89 -4.83 -24.97 1.04
C LYS A 89 -4.60 -24.01 -0.12
N VAL A 90 -4.90 -24.46 -1.34
CA VAL A 90 -4.68 -23.68 -2.58
C VAL A 90 -5.93 -23.71 -3.44
N GLY A 91 -6.22 -22.59 -4.12
CA GLY A 91 -7.32 -22.51 -5.08
C GLY A 91 -7.54 -21.11 -5.65
N VAL A 92 -8.78 -20.84 -6.05
CA VAL A 92 -9.18 -19.56 -6.65
C VAL A 92 -10.50 -19.10 -6.06
N ILE A 93 -10.62 -17.81 -5.75
CA ILE A 93 -11.85 -17.17 -5.24
C ILE A 93 -12.30 -16.07 -6.20
N PRO A 94 -13.59 -16.02 -6.56
CA PRO A 94 -14.15 -14.91 -7.31
C PRO A 94 -14.55 -13.74 -6.38
N PRO A 95 -13.85 -12.58 -6.37
CA PRO A 95 -14.20 -11.43 -5.53
C PRO A 95 -15.44 -10.63 -6.00
N LYS A 96 -16.48 -11.31 -6.53
CA LYS A 96 -17.65 -10.69 -7.18
C LYS A 96 -18.33 -9.63 -6.31
N LYS A 97 -18.62 -9.96 -5.05
CA LYS A 97 -19.29 -9.03 -4.13
C LYS A 97 -18.47 -7.77 -3.88
N PHE A 98 -17.17 -7.92 -3.69
CA PHE A 98 -16.26 -6.79 -3.49
C PHE A 98 -16.20 -5.90 -4.73
N ILE A 99 -16.00 -6.49 -5.91
CA ILE A 99 -15.95 -5.74 -7.18
C ILE A 99 -17.27 -5.03 -7.49
N THR A 100 -18.42 -5.69 -7.32
CA THR A 100 -19.73 -5.05 -7.49
C THR A 100 -19.91 -3.88 -6.53
N ARG A 101 -19.43 -4.01 -5.28
CA ARG A 101 -19.53 -2.95 -4.29
C ARG A 101 -18.61 -1.78 -4.62
N LEU A 102 -17.36 -2.05 -5.00
CA LEU A 102 -16.37 -1.06 -5.42
C LEU A 102 -16.91 -0.19 -6.57
N ARG A 103 -17.42 -0.82 -7.64
CA ARG A 103 -18.02 -0.13 -8.78
C ARG A 103 -19.22 0.72 -8.38
N LYS A 104 -20.05 0.23 -7.46
CA LYS A 104 -21.23 0.97 -6.97
C LYS A 104 -20.86 2.19 -6.12
N GLU A 105 -19.76 2.12 -5.35
CA GLU A 105 -19.36 3.20 -4.44
C GLU A 105 -18.48 4.26 -5.09
N ASN A 106 -17.82 3.96 -6.21
CA ASN A 106 -16.96 4.91 -6.90
C ASN A 106 -17.04 4.75 -8.42
N GLU A 107 -17.61 5.77 -9.08
CA GLU A 107 -17.80 5.84 -10.54
C GLU A 107 -16.48 5.75 -11.32
N LEU A 108 -15.35 6.19 -10.74
CA LEU A 108 -14.03 6.07 -11.37
C LEU A 108 -13.68 4.60 -11.67
N PHE A 109 -14.12 3.68 -10.82
CA PHE A 109 -13.90 2.25 -10.99
C PHE A 109 -15.09 1.53 -11.68
N ASP A 110 -16.21 2.20 -11.92
CA ASP A 110 -17.41 1.65 -12.57
C ASP A 110 -17.30 1.58 -14.10
N ASN A 111 -16.27 0.91 -14.57
CA ASN A 111 -16.06 0.65 -15.99
C ASN A 111 -15.23 -0.63 -16.18
N TYR A 112 -14.95 -0.95 -17.44
CA TYR A 112 -14.14 -2.09 -17.85
C TYR A 112 -12.73 -1.68 -18.28
N MET A 113 -12.27 -0.47 -17.94
CA MET A 113 -10.93 0.00 -18.27
C MET A 113 -9.93 -0.46 -17.20
N GLN A 114 -8.65 -0.55 -17.59
CA GLN A 114 -7.56 -0.64 -16.62
C GLN A 114 -7.53 0.63 -15.77
N GLN A 115 -7.21 0.48 -14.49
CA GLN A 115 -7.17 1.55 -13.51
C GLN A 115 -5.82 1.53 -12.80
N ASP A 116 -5.47 2.64 -12.16
CA ASP A 116 -4.23 2.76 -11.41
C ASP A 116 -4.35 2.01 -10.08
N ALA A 117 -3.45 1.05 -9.82
CA ALA A 117 -3.42 0.30 -8.57
C ALA A 117 -3.15 1.21 -7.36
N HIS A 118 -2.40 2.31 -7.53
CA HIS A 118 -2.14 3.28 -6.47
C HIS A 118 -3.38 4.10 -6.14
N GLU A 119 -4.13 4.54 -7.16
CA GLU A 119 -5.40 5.23 -6.97
C GLU A 119 -6.41 4.34 -6.22
N PHE A 120 -6.49 3.06 -6.59
CA PHE A 120 -7.32 2.09 -5.88
C PHE A 120 -6.88 1.88 -4.42
N LEU A 121 -5.58 1.74 -4.17
CA LEU A 121 -5.04 1.59 -2.80
C LEU A 121 -5.42 2.81 -1.93
N ASN A 122 -5.17 4.01 -2.45
CA ASN A 122 -5.46 5.26 -1.73
C ASN A 122 -6.95 5.40 -1.45
N TYR A 123 -7.80 5.15 -2.45
CA TYR A 123 -9.26 5.14 -2.27
C TYR A 123 -9.71 4.12 -1.22
N LEU A 124 -9.22 2.88 -1.30
CA LEU A 124 -9.61 1.81 -0.39
C LEU A 124 -9.25 2.13 1.07
N LEU A 125 -8.01 2.56 1.33
CA LEU A 125 -7.56 2.86 2.69
C LEU A 125 -8.33 4.04 3.29
N ASN A 126 -8.53 5.13 2.53
CA ASN A 126 -9.31 6.28 3.00
C ASN A 126 -10.78 5.91 3.24
N THR A 127 -11.39 5.14 2.34
CA THR A 127 -12.79 4.69 2.50
C THR A 127 -12.95 3.85 3.77
N ILE A 128 -12.01 2.93 4.04
CA ILE A 128 -12.05 2.14 5.28
C ILE A 128 -11.86 3.03 6.50
N ALA A 129 -10.93 3.97 6.45
CA ALA A 129 -10.69 4.92 7.53
C ALA A 129 -11.95 5.74 7.85
N ASP A 130 -12.63 6.28 6.84
CA ASP A 130 -13.85 7.07 6.98
C ASP A 130 -14.99 6.24 7.57
N LEU A 131 -15.23 5.03 7.05
CA LEU A 131 -16.24 4.11 7.57
C LEU A 131 -16.04 3.83 9.07
N LEU A 132 -14.79 3.60 9.50
CA LEU A 132 -14.47 3.36 10.90
C LEU A 132 -14.67 4.60 11.78
N GLN A 133 -14.41 5.80 11.25
CA GLN A 133 -14.67 7.05 11.97
C GLN A 133 -16.17 7.30 12.13
N GLU A 134 -16.95 7.07 11.08
CA GLU A 134 -18.42 7.18 11.10
C GLU A 134 -19.03 6.23 12.13
N GLU A 135 -18.59 4.98 12.17
CA GLU A 135 -19.06 4.00 13.15
C GLU A 135 -18.77 4.42 14.58
N ARG A 136 -17.56 4.94 14.86
CA ARG A 136 -17.22 5.46 16.19
C ARG A 136 -18.08 6.64 16.59
N LYS A 137 -18.41 7.54 15.65
CA LYS A 137 -19.33 8.65 15.90
C LYS A 137 -20.73 8.14 16.23
N GLN A 138 -21.21 7.13 15.52
CA GLN A 138 -22.51 6.49 15.78
C GLN A 138 -22.55 5.76 17.12
N ASP A 139 -21.49 5.03 17.50
CA ASP A 139 -21.42 4.32 18.79
C ASP A 139 -21.38 5.29 19.99
N LYS A 140 -20.72 6.45 19.83
CA LYS A 140 -20.76 7.54 20.83
C LYS A 140 -22.18 8.12 20.96
N GLN A 141 -22.86 8.37 19.84
CA GLN A 141 -24.23 8.89 19.84
C GLN A 141 -25.24 7.88 20.42
N ASN A 142 -25.03 6.59 20.19
CA ASN A 142 -25.89 5.50 20.68
C ASN A 142 -25.58 5.04 22.12
N GLY A 143 -24.66 5.72 22.83
CA GLY A 143 -24.33 5.41 24.23
C GLY A 143 -23.64 4.06 24.46
N LYS A 144 -23.07 3.43 23.43
CA LYS A 144 -22.35 2.14 23.54
C LYS A 144 -20.91 2.27 24.04
N LEU A 145 -20.35 3.48 23.99
CA LEU A 145 -19.07 3.83 24.60
C LEU A 145 -19.38 4.55 25.91
N ALA A 146 -18.81 4.09 27.03
CA ALA A 146 -18.97 4.76 28.32
C ALA A 146 -18.49 6.22 28.21
N ASN A 147 -19.32 7.15 28.69
CA ASN A 147 -18.94 8.56 28.86
C ASN A 147 -17.72 8.65 29.79
N GLY A 148 -16.52 8.65 29.21
CA GLY A 148 -15.38 9.30 29.85
C GLY A 148 -15.76 10.76 29.99
N THR A 149 -15.95 11.20 31.24
CA THR A 149 -16.10 12.57 31.75
C THR A 149 -16.52 13.64 30.73
N LEU A 150 -17.75 14.15 30.92
CA LEU A 150 -18.28 15.34 30.26
C LEU A 150 -17.31 16.53 30.38
N ASP A 151 -16.53 16.79 29.34
CA ASP A 151 -16.11 18.15 29.01
C ASP A 151 -16.97 18.64 27.85
N SER A 152 -18.09 19.25 28.23
CA SER A 152 -18.85 20.15 27.38
C SER A 152 -18.00 21.40 27.12
N GLN A 153 -17.15 21.40 26.09
CA GLN A 153 -16.70 22.62 25.41
C GLN A 153 -15.95 22.32 24.09
N ASN A 154 -16.32 23.06 23.04
CA ASN A 154 -15.70 23.19 21.69
C ASN A 154 -15.99 22.16 20.59
N ASN A 155 -17.16 22.33 19.95
CA ASN A 155 -17.45 21.95 18.56
C ASN A 155 -16.66 22.82 17.54
N ASN A 156 -15.35 22.60 17.31
CA ASN A 156 -14.72 22.90 16.00
C ASN A 156 -13.25 22.51 15.79
N SER A 157 -12.60 21.72 16.65
CA SER A 157 -11.18 21.37 16.40
C SER A 157 -10.66 20.14 17.15
N THR A 158 -11.50 19.11 17.36
CA THR A 158 -10.96 17.81 17.75
C THR A 158 -10.46 17.10 16.48
N PRO A 159 -9.16 16.77 16.37
CA PRO A 159 -8.68 16.01 15.21
C PRO A 159 -9.45 14.70 15.09
N PRO A 160 -9.75 14.24 13.87
CA PRO A 160 -10.47 12.99 13.66
C PRO A 160 -9.81 11.86 14.45
N SER A 161 -10.62 11.09 15.18
CA SER A 161 -10.10 10.04 16.05
C SER A 161 -9.37 8.97 15.21
N SER A 162 -8.06 8.79 15.45
CA SER A 162 -7.19 7.81 14.78
C SER A 162 -7.81 6.42 14.77
N THR A 163 -8.00 5.83 13.59
CA THR A 163 -8.52 4.45 13.40
C THR A 163 -7.38 3.45 13.31
N TRP A 164 -7.69 2.15 13.31
CA TRP A 164 -6.65 1.13 13.14
C TRP A 164 -6.00 1.16 11.74
N VAL A 165 -6.63 1.77 10.73
CA VAL A 165 -5.97 2.04 9.44
C VAL A 165 -4.82 3.02 9.64
N HIS A 166 -5.07 4.09 10.40
CA HIS A 166 -4.06 5.08 10.73
C HIS A 166 -2.96 4.49 11.65
N GLU A 167 -3.31 3.61 12.58
CA GLU A 167 -2.31 2.88 13.40
C GLU A 167 -1.34 2.07 12.53
N ILE A 168 -1.80 1.51 11.41
CA ILE A 168 -1.01 0.65 10.54
C ILE A 168 -0.23 1.47 9.50
N PHE A 169 -0.92 2.32 8.73
CA PHE A 169 -0.35 2.97 7.55
C PHE A 169 0.00 4.45 7.73
N GLN A 170 -0.47 5.12 8.79
CA GLN A 170 -0.24 6.55 8.92
C GLN A 170 1.18 6.89 9.40
N GLY A 171 1.90 7.60 8.56
CA GLY A 171 3.08 8.37 8.93
C GLY A 171 2.79 9.87 8.93
N THR A 172 3.77 10.67 9.34
CA THR A 172 3.70 12.13 9.34
C THR A 172 4.98 12.71 8.76
N LEU A 173 4.83 13.66 7.84
CA LEU A 173 5.90 14.46 7.27
C LEU A 173 5.84 15.88 7.86
N THR A 174 6.99 16.52 8.02
CA THR A 174 7.09 17.96 8.29
C THR A 174 7.61 18.64 7.04
N ASN A 175 6.76 19.48 6.42
CA ASN A 175 7.12 20.33 5.31
C ASN A 175 7.65 21.66 5.87
N GLU A 176 8.94 21.92 5.69
CA GLU A 176 9.59 23.15 6.13
C GLU A 176 9.91 24.02 4.91
N THR A 177 9.53 25.30 4.97
CA THR A 177 9.85 26.30 3.95
C THR A 177 10.57 27.47 4.61
N ARG A 178 11.79 27.77 4.15
CA ARG A 178 12.60 28.92 4.59
C ARG A 178 12.61 29.97 3.49
N CYS A 179 12.08 31.15 3.75
CA CYS A 179 12.21 32.30 2.86
C CYS A 179 13.69 32.72 2.75
N LEU A 180 14.22 32.93 1.55
CA LEU A 180 15.61 33.36 1.36
C LEU A 180 15.82 34.87 1.50
N THR A 181 14.73 35.65 1.59
CA THR A 181 14.79 37.11 1.73
C THR A 181 14.75 37.55 3.19
N CYS A 182 13.81 37.02 3.98
CA CYS A 182 13.64 37.38 5.40
C CYS A 182 14.05 36.27 6.39
N GLU A 183 14.49 35.12 5.88
CA GLU A 183 14.88 33.94 6.67
C GLU A 183 13.80 33.29 7.53
N THR A 184 12.56 33.79 7.50
CA THR A 184 11.42 33.18 8.20
C THR A 184 11.23 31.73 7.75
N ILE A 185 11.10 30.84 8.72
CA ILE A 185 10.83 29.41 8.53
C ILE A 185 9.38 29.14 8.89
N SER A 186 8.63 28.56 7.95
CA SER A 186 7.30 27.99 8.20
C SER A 186 7.39 26.47 8.18
N SER A 187 6.81 25.81 9.18
CA SER A 187 6.74 24.35 9.26
C SER A 187 5.28 23.91 9.34
N LYS A 188 4.92 22.90 8.56
CA LYS A 188 3.58 22.30 8.57
C LYS A 188 3.69 20.79 8.55
N ASP A 189 3.02 20.14 9.50
CA ASP A 189 2.92 18.69 9.54
C ASP A 189 1.78 18.21 8.63
N GLU A 190 2.05 17.17 7.86
CA GLU A 190 1.11 16.53 6.93
C GLU A 190 1.17 15.01 7.12
N ASP A 191 0.02 14.40 7.40
CA ASP A 191 -0.12 12.96 7.52
C ASP A 191 -0.22 12.29 6.15
N PHE A 192 0.24 11.04 6.06
CA PHE A 192 0.16 10.24 4.84
C PHE A 192 -0.14 8.77 5.16
N LEU A 193 -0.84 8.07 4.26
CA LEU A 193 -1.05 6.61 4.32
C LEU A 193 -0.11 5.85 3.37
N ASP A 194 0.44 6.55 2.38
CA ASP A 194 1.45 6.07 1.45
C ASP A 194 2.41 7.20 1.09
N LEU A 195 3.63 6.86 0.68
CA LEU A 195 4.63 7.83 0.24
C LEU A 195 4.93 7.63 -1.24
N SER A 196 4.53 8.61 -2.05
CA SER A 196 4.81 8.62 -3.49
C SER A 196 6.17 9.25 -3.76
N VAL A 197 7.13 8.46 -4.24
CA VAL A 197 8.51 8.88 -4.51
C VAL A 197 8.79 9.00 -6.00
N ASP A 198 9.51 10.07 -6.36
CA ASP A 198 10.01 10.27 -7.71
C ASP A 198 11.14 9.28 -8.02
N VAL A 199 11.19 8.81 -9.26
CA VAL A 199 12.15 7.79 -9.71
C VAL A 199 13.05 8.32 -10.81
N GLU A 200 14.32 7.93 -10.72
CA GLU A 200 15.37 8.24 -11.69
C GLU A 200 15.99 6.95 -12.22
N GLN A 201 16.70 7.03 -13.36
CA GLN A 201 17.31 5.86 -13.97
C GLN A 201 18.47 5.33 -13.12
N ASN A 202 18.49 4.01 -12.89
CA ASN A 202 19.51 3.31 -12.11
C ASN A 202 19.64 3.82 -10.66
N THR A 203 18.51 4.01 -9.98
CA THR A 203 18.45 4.44 -8.58
C THR A 203 18.05 3.31 -7.62
N SER A 204 17.91 3.62 -6.33
CA SER A 204 17.38 2.72 -5.31
C SER A 204 16.35 3.41 -4.43
N ILE A 205 15.45 2.66 -3.81
CA ILE A 205 14.49 3.20 -2.82
C ILE A 205 15.20 3.93 -1.69
N THR A 206 16.32 3.39 -1.21
CA THR A 206 17.12 4.05 -0.18
C THR A 206 17.62 5.42 -0.64
N HIS A 207 18.00 5.54 -1.91
CA HIS A 207 18.37 6.82 -2.50
C HIS A 207 17.16 7.75 -2.68
N CYS A 208 16.05 7.26 -3.25
CA CYS A 208 14.82 8.04 -3.41
C CYS A 208 14.31 8.62 -2.09
N LEU A 209 14.32 7.84 -1.01
CA LEU A 209 13.86 8.28 0.32
C LEU A 209 14.82 9.27 0.99
N ARG A 210 16.13 9.17 0.73
CA ARG A 210 17.10 10.21 1.15
C ARG A 210 16.88 11.49 0.34
N GLY A 211 16.68 11.35 -0.98
CA GLY A 211 16.39 12.44 -1.90
C GLY A 211 15.08 13.17 -1.55
N PHE A 212 14.07 12.44 -1.09
CA PHE A 212 12.79 12.98 -0.64
C PHE A 212 12.95 14.05 0.47
N SER A 213 14.00 13.93 1.30
CA SER A 213 14.31 14.89 2.36
C SER A 213 15.36 15.93 2.00
N ASN A 214 15.80 15.98 0.73
CA ASN A 214 16.67 17.04 0.27
C ASN A 214 15.96 18.39 0.24
N THR A 215 16.76 19.45 0.28
CA THR A 215 16.26 20.82 0.14
C THR A 215 16.12 21.17 -1.33
N GLU A 216 14.90 21.49 -1.75
CA GLU A 216 14.56 22.06 -3.05
C GLU A 216 14.61 23.59 -2.99
N THR A 217 15.06 24.23 -4.06
CA THR A 217 15.04 25.70 -4.19
C THR A 217 13.88 26.13 -5.07
N LEU A 218 12.92 26.83 -4.47
CA LEU A 218 11.78 27.45 -5.14
C LEU A 218 12.23 28.79 -5.75
N CYS A 219 12.33 28.85 -7.07
CA CYS A 219 12.79 30.01 -7.82
C CYS A 219 11.94 30.28 -9.06
N SER A 220 12.22 31.40 -9.75
CA SER A 220 11.54 31.80 -11.00
C SER A 220 10.01 31.83 -10.87
N GLU A 221 9.29 31.00 -11.63
CA GLU A 221 7.82 30.92 -11.60
C GLU A 221 7.27 30.22 -10.34
N TYR A 222 8.09 29.42 -9.67
CA TYR A 222 7.73 28.62 -8.50
C TYR A 222 7.99 29.33 -7.16
N LYS A 223 8.24 30.64 -7.17
CA LYS A 223 8.47 31.44 -5.94
C LYS A 223 7.33 31.29 -4.93
N TYR A 224 7.70 31.07 -3.68
CA TYR A 224 6.80 30.93 -2.53
C TYR A 224 6.26 32.30 -2.09
N TYR A 225 4.97 32.38 -1.77
CA TYR A 225 4.41 33.60 -1.17
C TYR A 225 4.73 33.64 0.32
N CYS A 226 5.61 34.55 0.73
CA CYS A 226 6.00 34.71 2.11
C CYS A 226 5.06 35.71 2.81
N GLU A 227 4.39 35.27 3.88
CA GLU A 227 3.46 36.13 4.64
C GLU A 227 4.18 37.32 5.33
N GLU A 228 5.42 37.12 5.79
CA GLU A 228 6.23 38.20 6.38
C GLU A 228 6.66 39.25 5.34
N CYS A 229 7.11 38.83 4.15
CA CYS A 229 7.47 39.74 3.05
C CYS A 229 6.26 40.25 2.26
N ARG A 230 5.07 39.67 2.47
CA ARG A 230 3.81 39.93 1.73
C ARG A 230 4.00 39.92 0.21
N SER A 231 4.84 39.02 -0.30
CA SER A 231 5.22 38.95 -1.72
C SER A 231 5.85 37.60 -2.06
N LYS A 232 5.97 37.29 -3.37
CA LYS A 232 6.62 36.08 -3.86
C LYS A 232 8.14 36.18 -3.71
N GLN A 233 8.73 35.26 -2.95
CA GLN A 233 10.14 35.19 -2.64
C GLN A 233 10.73 33.85 -3.06
N GLU A 234 12.04 33.84 -3.23
CA GLU A 234 12.79 32.59 -3.35
C GLU A 234 12.81 31.91 -1.99
N ALA A 235 12.71 30.58 -1.98
CA ALA A 235 12.62 29.83 -0.73
C ALA A 235 13.30 28.46 -0.85
N HIS A 236 13.82 27.97 0.26
CA HIS A 236 14.24 26.58 0.41
C HIS A 236 13.10 25.77 1.01
N LYS A 237 12.66 24.73 0.32
CA LYS A 237 11.62 23.81 0.79
C LYS A 237 12.21 22.42 1.03
N ARG A 238 11.86 21.77 2.13
CA ARG A 238 12.27 20.39 2.42
C ARG A 238 11.18 19.62 3.14
N MET A 239 11.07 18.33 2.89
CA MET A 239 10.12 17.43 3.56
C MET A 239 10.87 16.44 4.46
N ARG A 240 10.55 16.41 5.74
CA ARG A 240 11.20 15.53 6.72
C ARG A 240 10.22 14.48 7.20
N VAL A 241 10.63 13.22 7.25
CA VAL A 241 9.85 12.19 7.94
C VAL A 241 9.93 12.43 9.45
N LYS A 242 8.78 12.70 10.06
CA LYS A 242 8.60 12.94 11.50
C LYS A 242 8.13 11.67 12.22
N LYS A 243 7.15 10.97 11.63
CA LYS A 243 6.63 9.69 12.15
C LYS A 243 6.60 8.66 11.03
N LEU A 244 7.21 7.51 11.28
CA LEU A 244 7.21 6.35 10.39
C LEU A 244 6.03 5.41 10.70
N PRO A 245 5.29 4.91 9.68
CA PRO A 245 4.13 4.03 9.89
C PRO A 245 4.55 2.59 10.25
N MET A 246 3.64 1.76 10.79
CA MET A 246 3.94 0.34 11.02
C MET A 246 4.16 -0.41 9.69
N ILE A 247 3.34 -0.09 8.69
CA ILE A 247 3.52 -0.54 7.31
C ILE A 247 3.72 0.68 6.45
N LEU A 248 4.89 0.77 5.83
CA LEU A 248 5.24 1.81 4.88
C LEU A 248 4.86 1.34 3.47
N ALA A 249 3.79 1.91 2.92
CA ALA A 249 3.44 1.78 1.52
C ALA A 249 4.22 2.84 0.71
N LEU A 250 5.10 2.39 -0.19
CA LEU A 250 5.87 3.25 -1.09
C LEU A 250 5.34 3.11 -2.51
N HIS A 251 4.84 4.19 -3.07
CA HIS A 251 4.45 4.26 -4.46
C HIS A 251 5.59 4.85 -5.29
N LEU A 252 6.01 4.12 -6.32
CA LEU A 252 6.99 4.61 -7.29
C LEU A 252 6.28 5.35 -8.41
N LYS A 253 6.49 6.67 -8.52
CA LYS A 253 5.89 7.53 -9.56
C LYS A 253 6.45 7.23 -10.96
N ARG A 254 6.12 6.04 -11.47
CA ARG A 254 6.57 5.55 -12.77
C ARG A 254 5.72 6.10 -13.90
N PHE A 255 4.61 6.77 -13.66
CA PHE A 255 3.84 7.42 -14.73
C PHE A 255 4.10 8.91 -14.73
N LYS A 256 4.70 9.40 -15.82
CA LYS A 256 5.03 10.82 -16.00
C LYS A 256 4.38 11.35 -17.27
N TYR A 257 3.72 12.51 -17.14
CA TYR A 257 3.22 13.24 -18.31
C TYR A 257 4.41 13.82 -19.08
N MET A 258 4.53 13.45 -20.35
CA MET A 258 5.60 13.91 -21.21
C MET A 258 5.02 14.92 -22.21
N GLU A 259 5.38 16.20 -22.04
CA GLU A 259 4.89 17.30 -22.88
C GLU A 259 5.23 17.10 -24.37
N GLN A 260 6.40 16.51 -24.67
CA GLN A 260 6.84 16.24 -26.04
C GLN A 260 5.89 15.32 -26.81
N VAL A 261 5.23 14.38 -26.13
CA VAL A 261 4.30 13.42 -26.74
C VAL A 261 2.85 13.62 -26.29
N GLN A 262 2.58 14.64 -25.46
CA GLN A 262 1.26 15.01 -24.94
C GLN A 262 0.49 13.83 -24.32
N ARG A 263 1.18 12.96 -23.59
CA ARG A 263 0.57 11.80 -22.90
C ARG A 263 1.39 11.34 -21.71
N TYR A 264 0.76 10.57 -20.85
CA TYR A 264 1.47 9.81 -19.81
C TYR A 264 2.29 8.68 -20.41
N THR A 265 3.50 8.52 -19.90
CA THR A 265 4.44 7.46 -20.26
C THR A 265 4.92 6.74 -19.01
N LYS A 266 5.16 5.43 -19.14
CA LYS A 266 5.75 4.64 -18.07
C LYS A 266 7.28 4.79 -18.10
N LEU A 267 7.84 5.25 -16.99
CA LEU A 267 9.25 5.23 -16.65
C LEU A 267 9.62 3.80 -16.24
N SER A 268 10.16 3.05 -17.20
CA SER A 268 10.63 1.67 -17.01
C SER A 268 12.00 1.59 -16.34
N TYR A 269 12.36 2.63 -15.58
CA TYR A 269 13.67 2.81 -14.98
C TYR A 269 14.01 1.70 -14.01
N ARG A 270 15.30 1.37 -13.94
CA ARG A 270 15.82 0.47 -12.90
C ARG A 270 15.81 1.18 -11.55
N VAL A 271 14.97 0.70 -10.63
CA VAL A 271 14.86 1.15 -9.24
C VAL A 271 15.00 -0.06 -8.33
N VAL A 272 16.13 -0.15 -7.64
CA VAL A 272 16.42 -1.25 -6.71
C VAL A 272 15.65 -1.04 -5.41
N PHE A 273 14.90 -2.06 -4.98
CA PHE A 273 14.26 -2.08 -3.67
C PHE A 273 14.78 -3.26 -2.83
N PRO A 274 15.42 -2.99 -1.68
CA PRO A 274 16.03 -4.04 -0.87
C PRO A 274 14.98 -4.86 -0.12
N LEU A 275 15.28 -6.11 0.21
CA LEU A 275 14.38 -6.92 1.06
C LEU A 275 14.30 -6.38 2.49
N GLU A 276 15.34 -5.71 2.95
CA GLU A 276 15.41 -5.05 4.25
C GLU A 276 15.73 -3.57 4.04
N LEU A 277 14.95 -2.68 4.65
CA LEU A 277 15.07 -1.24 4.51
C LEU A 277 15.26 -0.60 5.88
N ARG A 278 16.41 0.07 6.05
CA ARG A 278 16.69 0.90 7.22
C ARG A 278 16.33 2.34 6.91
N LEU A 279 15.39 2.88 7.69
CA LEU A 279 14.97 4.29 7.60
C LEU A 279 15.32 5.03 8.87
N PHE A 280 15.82 6.25 8.69
CA PHE A 280 16.10 7.15 9.78
C PHE A 280 14.95 8.14 9.88
N ASN A 281 14.46 8.37 11.09
CA ASN A 281 13.61 9.53 11.30
C ASN A 281 14.46 10.77 11.11
N THR A 282 14.02 11.63 10.21
CA THR A 282 14.79 12.82 9.86
C THR A 282 14.44 14.01 10.75
N SER A 283 13.35 13.94 11.53
CA SER A 283 12.97 14.99 12.47
C SER A 283 13.75 14.89 13.79
N GLY A 284 14.17 16.04 14.33
CA GLY A 284 15.01 16.11 15.54
C GLY A 284 14.29 15.75 16.84
N ASP A 285 12.96 15.66 16.81
CA ASP A 285 12.07 15.31 17.93
C ASP A 285 11.57 13.86 17.86
N ALA A 286 12.10 13.04 16.95
CA ALA A 286 11.63 11.67 16.77
C ALA A 286 12.02 10.77 17.96
N THR A 287 11.04 10.03 18.49
CA THR A 287 11.22 9.13 19.64
C THR A 287 12.06 7.89 19.36
N ASN A 288 12.16 7.47 18.09
CA ASN A 288 13.04 6.39 17.65
C ASN A 288 13.88 6.90 16.45
N PRO A 289 15.21 7.00 16.56
CA PRO A 289 16.04 7.60 15.51
C PRO A 289 16.04 6.79 14.21
N GLU A 290 15.75 5.49 14.29
CA GLU A 290 15.71 4.61 13.13
C GLU A 290 14.68 3.51 13.27
N ARG A 291 14.29 2.93 12.14
CA ARG A 291 13.41 1.77 12.09
C ARG A 291 13.83 0.85 10.96
N LEU A 292 13.88 -0.44 11.26
CA LEU A 292 14.10 -1.49 10.28
C LEU A 292 12.76 -1.99 9.76
N TYR A 293 12.70 -2.15 8.45
CA TYR A 293 11.55 -2.69 7.74
C TYR A 293 11.95 -3.89 6.91
N ASP A 294 11.05 -4.86 6.80
CA ASP A 294 11.15 -5.98 5.89
C ASP A 294 10.12 -5.82 4.76
N LEU A 295 10.53 -6.07 3.52
CA LEU A 295 9.63 -6.10 2.38
C LEU A 295 8.66 -7.28 2.55
N VAL A 296 7.36 -7.01 2.51
CA VAL A 296 6.30 -8.03 2.66
C VAL A 296 5.45 -8.19 1.41
N ALA A 297 5.32 -7.16 0.58
CA ALA A 297 4.64 -7.25 -0.70
C ALA A 297 5.14 -6.23 -1.74
N VAL A 298 4.99 -6.58 -3.01
CA VAL A 298 5.25 -5.74 -4.16
C VAL A 298 4.07 -5.87 -5.13
N VAL A 299 3.39 -4.77 -5.43
CA VAL A 299 2.51 -4.69 -6.60
C VAL A 299 3.38 -4.34 -7.79
N VAL A 300 3.33 -5.14 -8.84
CA VAL A 300 4.12 -4.99 -10.06
C VAL A 300 3.20 -4.58 -11.20
N HIS A 301 3.61 -3.60 -11.99
CA HIS A 301 2.92 -3.23 -13.23
C HIS A 301 3.68 -3.76 -14.45
N CYS A 302 2.99 -4.57 -15.25
CA CYS A 302 3.48 -5.19 -16.48
C CYS A 302 2.89 -4.45 -17.69
N GLY A 303 3.74 -3.90 -18.56
CA GLY A 303 3.30 -3.16 -19.75
C GLY A 303 3.90 -1.77 -19.87
N SER A 304 3.59 -1.07 -20.96
CA SER A 304 4.30 0.13 -21.41
C SER A 304 3.60 1.46 -21.09
N GLY A 305 2.34 1.43 -20.63
CA GLY A 305 1.57 2.65 -20.35
C GLY A 305 0.54 2.45 -19.24
N PRO A 306 -0.02 3.54 -18.69
CA PRO A 306 -0.91 3.47 -17.52
C PRO A 306 -2.26 2.83 -17.83
N ASN A 307 -2.80 3.07 -19.03
CA ASN A 307 -4.14 2.59 -19.41
C ASN A 307 -4.10 1.23 -20.14
N ARG A 308 -2.90 0.65 -20.28
CA ARG A 308 -2.65 -0.62 -20.96
C ARG A 308 -1.51 -1.35 -20.26
N GLY A 309 -1.89 -2.29 -19.42
CA GLY A 309 -0.98 -3.14 -18.70
C GLY A 309 -1.75 -4.20 -17.92
N HIS A 310 -1.00 -4.88 -17.08
CA HIS A 310 -1.46 -5.94 -16.20
C HIS A 310 -0.78 -5.77 -14.85
N TYR A 311 -1.45 -6.16 -13.77
CA TYR A 311 -0.89 -6.03 -12.42
C TYR A 311 -0.82 -7.40 -11.76
N ILE A 312 0.32 -7.69 -11.17
CA ILE A 312 0.56 -8.89 -10.36
C ILE A 312 1.03 -8.47 -8.96
N ALA A 313 0.94 -9.38 -8.00
CA ALA A 313 1.44 -9.16 -6.65
C ALA A 313 2.47 -10.22 -6.26
N ILE A 314 3.58 -9.79 -5.69
CA ILE A 314 4.59 -10.66 -5.10
C ILE A 314 4.51 -10.47 -3.59
N VAL A 315 4.36 -11.54 -2.84
CA VAL A 315 4.13 -11.47 -1.39
C VAL A 315 5.03 -12.44 -0.64
N LYS A 316 5.52 -12.00 0.51
CA LYS A 316 6.29 -12.84 1.43
C LYS A 316 5.32 -13.62 2.30
N SER A 317 5.40 -14.94 2.25
CA SER A 317 4.69 -15.82 3.19
C SER A 317 5.72 -16.61 3.98
N HIS A 318 5.89 -16.24 5.25
CA HIS A 318 6.93 -16.81 6.11
C HIS A 318 8.31 -16.67 5.45
N ASP A 319 8.93 -17.79 5.07
CA ASP A 319 10.31 -17.85 4.58
C ASP A 319 10.42 -17.94 3.05
N PHE A 320 9.31 -17.87 2.32
CA PHE A 320 9.29 -17.93 0.85
C PHE A 320 8.40 -16.86 0.23
N TRP A 321 8.51 -16.71 -1.08
CA TRP A 321 7.79 -15.73 -1.87
C TRP A 321 6.78 -16.40 -2.80
N LEU A 322 5.64 -15.74 -2.97
CA LEU A 322 4.58 -16.15 -3.87
C LEU A 322 4.30 -15.04 -4.87
N LEU A 323 4.10 -15.41 -6.13
CA LEU A 323 3.60 -14.55 -7.19
C LEU A 323 2.12 -14.86 -7.40
N PHE A 324 1.29 -13.84 -7.30
CA PHE A 324 -0.14 -13.85 -7.56
C PHE A 324 -0.42 -13.09 -8.84
N ASP A 325 -0.80 -13.84 -9.88
CA ASP A 325 -1.29 -13.31 -11.15
C ASP A 325 -2.75 -13.74 -11.30
N ASP A 326 -3.66 -12.88 -10.82
CA ASP A 326 -5.09 -13.16 -10.77
C ASP A 326 -5.41 -14.55 -10.19
N ASP A 327 -5.86 -15.50 -11.00
CA ASP A 327 -6.22 -16.86 -10.59
C ASP A 327 -5.04 -17.83 -10.48
N ILE A 328 -3.84 -17.39 -10.87
CA ILE A 328 -2.59 -18.15 -10.81
C ILE A 328 -1.80 -17.76 -9.55
N VAL A 329 -1.31 -18.77 -8.84
CA VAL A 329 -0.43 -18.60 -7.67
C VAL A 329 0.75 -19.53 -7.80
N GLU A 330 1.96 -18.96 -7.80
CA GLU A 330 3.21 -19.68 -8.01
C GLU A 330 4.23 -19.32 -6.93
N LYS A 331 5.10 -20.26 -6.58
CA LYS A 331 6.24 -19.98 -5.71
C LYS A 331 7.35 -19.37 -6.56
N ILE A 332 8.00 -18.33 -6.04
CA ILE A 332 9.17 -17.74 -6.70
C ILE A 332 10.36 -17.69 -5.75
N ASP A 333 11.56 -17.74 -6.32
CA ASP A 333 12.78 -17.50 -5.56
C ASP A 333 12.94 -16.02 -5.25
N ALA A 334 13.54 -15.70 -4.10
CA ALA A 334 13.78 -14.32 -3.70
C ALA A 334 14.64 -13.55 -4.72
N GLN A 335 15.52 -14.25 -5.46
CA GLN A 335 16.34 -13.64 -6.52
C GLN A 335 15.52 -13.19 -7.72
N ALA A 336 14.39 -13.84 -8.03
CA ALA A 336 13.51 -13.44 -9.12
C ALA A 336 12.88 -12.05 -8.88
N ILE A 337 12.85 -11.58 -7.62
CA ILE A 337 12.36 -10.24 -7.29
C ILE A 337 13.18 -9.14 -7.99
N GLU A 338 14.47 -9.40 -8.25
CA GLU A 338 15.36 -8.45 -8.91
C GLU A 338 14.95 -8.14 -10.37
N GLU A 339 14.20 -9.03 -11.01
CA GLU A 339 13.66 -8.84 -12.36
C GLU A 339 12.67 -7.67 -12.40
N PHE A 340 11.98 -7.41 -11.29
CA PHE A 340 10.99 -6.34 -11.16
C PHE A 340 11.60 -4.99 -10.76
N TYR A 341 12.92 -4.87 -10.67
CA TYR A 341 13.57 -3.57 -10.49
C TYR A 341 13.36 -2.65 -11.70
N GLY A 342 13.08 -3.20 -12.88
CA GLY A 342 12.97 -2.46 -14.14
C GLY A 342 14.25 -2.54 -14.98
N LEU A 343 14.31 -1.75 -16.03
CA LEU A 343 15.27 -1.92 -17.12
C LEU A 343 16.54 -1.08 -16.91
N THR A 344 17.70 -1.71 -17.07
CA THR A 344 19.01 -1.03 -17.04
C THR A 344 19.21 -0.11 -18.26
N SER A 345 18.50 -0.37 -19.36
CA SER A 345 18.52 0.45 -20.59
C SER A 345 17.14 0.50 -21.23
N GLU A 346 16.81 1.60 -21.90
CA GLU A 346 15.48 1.84 -22.53
C GLU A 346 15.24 1.05 -23.83
N ILE A 347 16.01 -0.01 -24.09
CA ILE A 347 15.96 -0.74 -25.37
C ILE A 347 14.68 -1.58 -25.50
N SER A 348 14.14 -2.10 -24.39
CA SER A 348 12.89 -2.87 -24.41
C SER A 348 11.66 -2.01 -24.05
N LYS A 349 10.58 -2.16 -24.82
CA LYS A 349 9.36 -1.35 -24.67
C LYS A 349 8.39 -1.88 -23.60
N ASN A 350 8.49 -3.16 -23.25
CA ASN A 350 7.69 -3.78 -22.20
C ASN A 350 8.59 -4.09 -21.00
N SER A 351 8.20 -3.54 -19.84
CA SER A 351 8.83 -3.87 -18.57
C SER A 351 7.78 -4.37 -17.59
N GLU A 352 8.22 -5.24 -16.71
CA GLU A 352 7.55 -5.59 -15.47
C GLU A 352 8.33 -4.89 -14.36
N SER A 353 7.68 -4.02 -13.62
CA SER A 353 8.40 -3.18 -12.67
C SER A 353 7.57 -2.97 -11.42
N GLY A 354 8.21 -3.14 -10.26
CA GLY A 354 7.63 -2.85 -8.96
C GLY A 354 7.06 -1.45 -8.98
N TYR A 355 5.82 -1.32 -8.52
CA TYR A 355 5.02 -0.11 -8.62
C TYR A 355 4.61 0.39 -7.23
N ILE A 356 4.13 -0.50 -6.37
CA ILE A 356 3.86 -0.21 -4.96
C ILE A 356 4.60 -1.23 -4.10
N LEU A 357 5.36 -0.77 -3.12
CA LEU A 357 6.14 -1.61 -2.21
C LEU A 357 5.54 -1.50 -0.81
N PHE A 358 5.33 -2.63 -0.14
CA PHE A 358 4.88 -2.68 1.24
C PHE A 358 6.00 -3.19 2.12
N TYR A 359 6.46 -2.31 3.01
CA TYR A 359 7.49 -2.57 4.00
C TYR A 359 6.85 -2.64 5.38
N GLN A 360 7.02 -3.74 6.11
CA GLN A 360 6.52 -3.88 7.48
C GLN A 360 7.66 -3.66 8.47
N SER A 361 7.46 -2.81 9.46
CA SER A 361 8.45 -2.58 10.51
C SER A 361 8.64 -3.79 11.42
N ARG A 362 9.85 -3.97 11.94
CA ARG A 362 10.18 -5.04 12.91
C ARG A 362 9.70 -4.75 14.34
N ASP A 363 9.48 -3.48 14.67
CA ASP A 363 9.12 -2.97 16.00
C ASP A 363 7.65 -2.58 16.10
#